data_AF-A0A9E5RRN3-F1
#
_entry.id   AF-A0A9E5RRN3-F1
#
_cell.length_a   1.000
_cell.length_b   1.000
_cell.length_c   1.000
_cell.angle_alpha   90.00
_cell.angle_beta   90.00
_cell.angle_gamma   90.00
#
_symmetry.space_group_name_H-M   'P 1'
#
loop_
_entity.id
_entity.type
_entity.pdbx_description
1 polymer ?
#
loop_
_entity_poly.entity_id
_entity_poly.type
_entity_poly.pdbx_seq_one_letter_code
_entity_poly.pdbx_strand_id
1 'polypeptide(L)'
;MLKSSFRGSRRSAPLRRQTVYWIAAILTALLAEAMLLTLPIPAEIGLAMRYNPLVPLVAMPLLLYPIYRRSESLAICLSFCLTLVLFTLPLSGLWNSGISEFPTIVGGLFPTADGVNYYQDARRILEGGKFGEISSGRPLFTAVLGTLLGLTHQNLQVTLAILATIATLSCFLLSREVQRTHGTAAGLVTLAVIYLFYRRFAGAAWTESLGLPLGAVGFALLWRGVDQSDRAYFCLVFSCFPWRSMPVPDRFSFCLR
;
A
#
# COMPACT_ATOMS: atom_id res chain seq x y z
N MET A 1 9.02 -55.34 2.94
CA MET A 1 9.62 -54.24 3.73
C MET A 1 8.97 -52.93 3.31
N LEU A 2 8.03 -52.44 4.12
CA LEU A 2 7.23 -51.25 3.88
C LEU A 2 8.07 -49.98 4.08
N LYS A 3 7.96 -49.02 3.15
CA LYS A 3 8.42 -47.64 3.37
C LYS A 3 7.21 -46.71 3.33
N SER A 4 6.47 -46.69 4.44
CA SER A 4 5.53 -45.63 4.76
C SER A 4 6.33 -44.42 5.28
N SER A 5 6.19 -43.27 4.64
CA SER A 5 6.72 -42.01 5.19
C SER A 5 5.75 -40.87 4.92
N PHE A 6 4.96 -40.59 5.96
CA PHE A 6 4.46 -39.28 6.38
C PHE A 6 4.17 -38.25 5.29
N ARG A 7 2.97 -38.34 4.68
CA ARG A 7 2.27 -37.14 4.20
C ARG A 7 1.74 -36.38 5.42
N GLY A 8 2.50 -35.40 5.89
CA GLY A 8 2.05 -34.43 6.87
C GLY A 8 0.81 -33.70 6.36
N SER A 9 -0.34 -34.00 6.96
CA SER A 9 -1.60 -33.28 6.79
C SER A 9 -1.41 -31.81 7.22
N ARG A 10 -1.13 -30.92 6.26
CA ARG A 10 -1.24 -29.47 6.47
C ARG A 10 -2.73 -29.14 6.62
N ARG A 11 -3.21 -29.16 7.86
CA ARG A 11 -4.59 -28.76 8.22
C ARG A 11 -4.85 -27.35 7.72
N SER A 12 -5.65 -27.22 6.66
CA SER A 12 -6.20 -25.93 6.23
C SER A 12 -7.11 -25.39 7.33
N ALA A 13 -6.85 -24.16 7.79
CA ALA A 13 -7.81 -23.48 8.64
C ALA A 13 -9.16 -23.35 7.89
N PRO A 14 -10.31 -23.52 8.56
CA PRO A 14 -11.61 -23.36 7.92
C PRO A 14 -11.77 -21.92 7.40
N LEU A 15 -12.35 -21.74 6.20
CA LEU A 15 -12.51 -20.44 5.52
C LEU A 15 -13.01 -19.33 6.46
N ARG A 16 -13.95 -19.64 7.36
CA ARG A 16 -14.50 -18.69 8.35
C ARG A 16 -13.43 -18.08 9.27
N ARG A 17 -12.41 -18.85 9.65
CA ARG A 17 -11.30 -18.40 10.51
C ARG A 17 -10.36 -17.45 9.76
N GLN A 18 -10.19 -17.65 8.46
CA GLN A 18 -9.35 -16.81 7.61
C GLN A 18 -9.95 -15.43 7.39
N THR A 19 -11.26 -15.33 7.15
CA THR A 19 -11.96 -14.04 7.01
C THR A 19 -11.85 -13.20 8.29
N VAL A 20 -11.98 -13.81 9.46
CA VAL A 20 -11.85 -13.12 10.75
C VAL A 20 -10.45 -12.53 10.92
N TYR A 21 -9.39 -13.27 10.55
CA TYR A 21 -8.02 -12.73 10.63
C TYR A 21 -7.82 -11.51 9.72
N TRP A 22 -8.38 -11.53 8.52
CA TRP A 22 -8.28 -10.40 7.59
C TRP A 22 -9.01 -9.16 8.09
N ILE A 23 -10.24 -9.32 8.59
CA ILE A 23 -10.99 -8.20 9.16
C ILE A 23 -10.25 -7.63 10.36
N ALA A 24 -9.78 -8.48 11.28
CA ALA A 24 -9.01 -8.06 12.44
C ALA A 24 -7.71 -7.34 12.04
N ALA A 25 -7.01 -7.83 11.02
CA ALA A 25 -5.79 -7.22 10.52
C ALA A 25 -6.05 -5.84 9.91
N ILE A 26 -7.07 -5.69 9.07
CA ILE A 26 -7.45 -4.40 8.50
C ILE A 26 -7.81 -3.41 9.62
N LEU A 27 -8.65 -3.82 10.56
CA LEU A 27 -9.03 -2.96 11.69
C LEU A 27 -7.83 -2.57 12.55
N THR A 28 -6.92 -3.50 12.81
CA THR A 28 -5.69 -3.23 13.58
C THR A 28 -4.75 -2.31 12.81
N ALA A 29 -4.62 -2.49 11.49
CA ALA A 29 -3.81 -1.64 10.63
C ALA A 29 -4.36 -0.21 10.62
N LEU A 30 -5.67 -0.05 10.41
CA LEU A 30 -6.34 1.25 10.43
C LEU A 30 -6.25 1.93 11.80
N LEU A 31 -6.38 1.16 12.89
CA LEU A 31 -6.19 1.69 14.25
C LEU A 31 -4.75 2.16 14.46
N ALA A 32 -3.75 1.38 13.99
CA ALA A 32 -2.36 1.75 14.10
C ALA A 32 -2.02 3.01 13.28
N GLU A 33 -2.58 3.14 12.06
CA GLU A 33 -2.48 4.36 11.27
C GLU A 33 -3.12 5.55 12.00
N ALA A 34 -4.33 5.40 12.52
CA ALA A 34 -5.00 6.48 13.26
C ALA A 34 -4.20 6.91 14.50
N MET A 35 -3.64 5.95 15.26
CA MET A 35 -2.75 6.24 16.38
C MET A 35 -1.47 6.96 15.92
N LEU A 36 -0.85 6.51 14.82
CA LEU A 36 0.36 7.13 14.28
C LEU A 36 0.15 8.59 13.84
N LEU A 37 -1.06 8.91 13.36
CA LEU A 37 -1.42 10.24 12.86
C LEU A 37 -1.94 11.18 13.95
N THR A 38 -2.34 10.66 15.12
CA THR A 38 -2.92 11.45 16.22
C THR A 38 -2.00 11.58 17.44
N LEU A 39 -1.13 10.61 17.67
CA LEU A 39 -0.17 10.65 18.77
C LEU A 39 1.00 11.59 18.43
N PRO A 40 1.54 12.33 19.42
CA PRO A 40 2.68 13.22 19.24
C PRO A 40 3.98 12.40 19.12
N ILE A 41 4.14 11.75 17.96
CA ILE A 41 5.36 11.01 17.63
C ILE A 41 6.42 12.03 17.21
N PRO A 42 7.69 11.87 17.64
CA PRO A 42 8.78 12.72 17.18
C PRO A 42 8.81 12.80 15.66
N ALA A 43 8.68 14.01 15.13
CA ALA A 43 8.53 14.24 13.69
C ALA A 43 9.76 13.73 12.91
N GLU A 44 10.93 13.73 13.54
CA GLU A 44 12.21 13.28 13.03
C GLU A 44 12.15 11.86 12.48
N ILE A 45 11.35 10.98 13.08
CA ILE A 45 11.20 9.59 12.62
C ILE A 45 10.50 9.58 11.25
N GLY A 46 9.39 10.31 11.12
CA GLY A 46 8.66 10.40 9.86
C GLY A 46 9.43 11.17 8.79
N LEU A 47 10.12 12.25 9.17
CA LEU A 47 10.97 13.03 8.27
C LEU A 47 12.19 12.24 7.78
N ALA A 48 12.77 11.38 8.62
CA ALA A 48 13.86 10.48 8.21
C ALA A 48 13.38 9.51 7.11
N MET A 49 12.19 8.92 7.27
CA MET A 49 11.58 8.06 6.25
C MET A 49 11.23 8.83 4.96
N ARG A 50 10.85 10.11 5.08
CA ARG A 50 10.48 10.98 3.96
C ARG A 50 11.69 11.46 3.15
N TYR A 51 12.70 12.04 3.80
CA TYR A 51 13.80 12.72 3.13
C TYR A 51 15.02 11.84 2.89
N ASN A 52 15.39 10.98 3.82
CA ASN A 52 16.60 10.17 3.69
C ASN A 52 16.28 8.84 2.97
N PRO A 53 16.74 8.62 1.71
CA PRO A 53 16.42 7.39 0.97
C PRO A 53 17.06 6.13 1.57
N LEU A 54 18.16 6.28 2.31
CA LEU A 54 18.85 5.14 2.90
C LEU A 54 18.05 4.52 4.05
N VAL A 55 17.31 5.35 4.81
CA VAL A 55 16.51 4.91 5.95
C VAL A 55 15.45 3.88 5.54
N PRO A 56 14.52 4.14 4.61
CA PRO A 56 13.55 3.14 4.18
C PRO A 56 14.19 1.96 3.44
N LEU A 57 15.29 2.20 2.69
CA LEU A 57 16.00 1.13 1.98
C LEU A 57 16.58 0.08 2.93
N VAL A 58 16.99 0.48 4.14
CA VAL A 58 17.52 -0.43 5.18
C VAL A 58 16.41 -0.89 6.12
N ALA A 59 15.57 0.02 6.60
CA ALA A 59 14.55 -0.27 7.60
C ALA A 59 13.46 -1.22 7.05
N MET A 60 13.00 -1.03 5.82
CA MET A 60 11.95 -1.88 5.26
C MET A 60 12.38 -3.34 5.14
N PRO A 61 13.51 -3.70 4.51
CA PRO A 61 13.96 -5.09 4.49
C PRO A 61 14.25 -5.62 5.90
N LEU A 62 14.91 -4.84 6.76
CA LEU A 62 15.26 -5.29 8.11
C LEU A 62 14.03 -5.69 8.94
N LEU A 63 12.98 -4.86 8.90
CA LEU A 63 11.77 -5.08 9.69
C LEU A 63 10.82 -6.10 9.04
N LEU A 64 10.69 -6.10 7.71
CA LEU A 64 9.72 -6.92 7.00
C LEU A 64 10.25 -8.31 6.62
N TYR A 65 11.55 -8.51 6.42
CA TYR A 65 12.15 -9.80 6.02
C TYR A 65 11.75 -11.00 6.89
N PRO A 66 11.84 -10.96 8.23
CA PRO A 66 11.49 -12.12 9.05
C PRO A 66 10.00 -12.48 8.94
N ILE A 67 9.14 -11.49 8.72
CA ILE A 67 7.69 -11.66 8.62
C ILE A 67 7.32 -12.14 7.21
N TYR A 68 7.89 -11.54 6.16
CA TYR A 68 7.64 -11.92 4.78
C TYR A 68 8.07 -13.35 4.48
N ARG A 69 9.11 -13.87 5.15
CA ARG A 69 9.57 -15.27 4.99
C ARG A 69 8.51 -16.29 5.45
N ARG A 70 7.56 -15.90 6.30
CA ARG A 70 6.50 -16.79 6.79
C ARG A 70 5.27 -16.68 5.89
N SER A 71 4.72 -17.82 5.48
CA SER A 71 3.53 -17.91 4.62
C SER A 71 2.23 -18.06 5.41
N GLU A 72 2.25 -17.83 6.72
CA GLU A 72 1.08 -17.97 7.59
C GLU A 72 0.16 -16.76 7.45
N SER A 73 -1.16 -16.97 7.56
CA SER A 73 -2.13 -15.87 7.46
C SER A 73 -1.84 -14.74 8.47
N LEU A 74 -1.40 -15.09 9.68
CA LEU A 74 -1.00 -14.11 10.69
C LEU A 74 0.22 -13.30 10.26
N ALA A 75 1.22 -13.93 9.64
CA ALA A 75 2.41 -13.23 9.15
C ALA A 75 2.06 -12.28 7.99
N ILE A 76 1.14 -12.68 7.10
CA ILE A 76 0.63 -11.80 6.05
C ILE A 76 -0.09 -10.59 6.67
N CYS A 77 -0.96 -10.81 7.65
CA CYS A 77 -1.64 -9.74 8.38
C CYS A 77 -0.65 -8.78 9.05
N LEU A 78 0.30 -9.31 9.82
CA LEU A 78 1.32 -8.52 10.51
C LEU A 78 2.18 -7.71 9.53
N SER A 79 2.55 -8.31 8.40
CA SER A 79 3.33 -7.63 7.38
C SER A 79 2.55 -6.50 6.71
N PHE A 80 1.24 -6.65 6.54
CA PHE A 80 0.39 -5.59 5.99
C PHE A 80 0.29 -4.44 6.99
N CYS A 81 0.00 -4.72 8.27
CA CYS A 81 -0.02 -3.71 9.32
C CYS A 81 1.31 -2.94 9.39
N LEU A 82 2.43 -3.64 9.37
CA LEU A 82 3.75 -3.00 9.42
C LEU A 82 4.06 -2.22 8.14
N THR A 83 3.65 -2.72 6.96
CA THR A 83 3.79 -1.97 5.70
C THR A 83 2.98 -0.68 5.76
N LEU A 84 1.75 -0.73 6.28
CA LEU A 84 0.91 0.47 6.45
C LEU A 84 1.58 1.48 7.38
N VAL A 85 2.04 1.06 8.56
CA VAL A 85 2.77 1.95 9.47
C VAL A 85 3.96 2.62 8.77
N LEU A 86 4.76 1.86 8.00
CA LEU A 86 5.92 2.40 7.29
C LEU A 86 5.55 3.40 6.18
N PHE A 87 4.42 3.18 5.48
CA PHE A 87 3.86 4.09 4.46
C PHE A 87 3.21 5.34 5.06
N THR A 88 2.66 5.24 6.26
CA THR A 88 2.05 6.37 6.96
C THR A 88 3.10 7.23 7.71
N LEU A 89 4.28 6.68 8.06
CA LEU A 89 5.33 7.44 8.77
C LEU A 89 5.73 8.78 8.10
N PRO A 90 5.99 8.85 6.78
CA PRO A 90 6.26 10.13 6.10
C PRO A 90 5.12 11.15 6.22
N LEU A 91 3.86 10.67 6.28
CA LEU A 91 2.68 11.51 6.44
C LEU A 91 2.58 12.03 7.88
N SER A 92 2.80 11.17 8.88
CA SER A 92 2.88 11.55 10.29
C SER A 92 3.98 12.58 10.55
N GLY A 93 5.18 12.37 10.00
CA GLY A 93 6.29 13.33 10.14
C GLY A 93 6.00 14.68 9.51
N LEU A 94 5.32 14.70 8.36
CA LEU A 94 4.91 15.93 7.68
C LEU A 94 3.89 16.72 8.53
N TRP A 95 2.89 16.05 9.10
CA TRP A 95 1.86 16.70 9.92
C TRP A 95 2.39 17.17 11.27
N ASN A 96 3.24 16.37 11.93
CA ASN A 96 3.82 16.73 13.22
C ASN A 96 4.88 17.84 13.11
N SER A 97 5.60 17.94 11.99
CA SER A 97 6.61 18.99 11.79
C SER A 97 6.04 20.30 11.24
N GLY A 98 4.89 20.25 10.55
CA GLY A 98 4.33 21.42 9.86
C GLY A 98 5.26 21.98 8.76
N ILE A 99 6.23 21.19 8.27
CA ILE A 99 7.17 21.64 7.24
C ILE A 99 6.42 22.00 5.96
N SER A 100 6.88 23.06 5.32
CA SER A 100 6.44 23.46 3.99
C SER A 100 7.43 22.93 2.95
N GLU A 101 6.92 22.16 2.01
CA GLU A 101 7.67 21.64 0.86
C GLU A 101 7.18 22.35 -0.38
N PHE A 102 7.88 23.39 -0.80
CA PHE A 102 7.53 24.06 -2.05
C PHE A 102 8.01 23.23 -3.24
N PRO A 103 7.18 22.94 -4.27
CA PRO A 103 5.85 23.50 -4.57
C PRO A 103 4.66 22.54 -4.26
N THR A 104 4.82 21.56 -3.37
CA THR A 104 3.82 20.52 -3.11
C THR A 104 2.86 20.89 -1.97
N ILE A 105 3.39 21.29 -0.81
CA ILE A 105 2.64 21.39 0.46
C ILE A 105 3.11 22.59 1.27
N VAL A 106 2.18 23.32 1.87
CA VAL A 106 2.45 24.37 2.86
C VAL A 106 1.89 23.97 4.22
N GLY A 107 2.68 24.16 5.28
CA GLY A 107 2.29 23.86 6.65
C GLY A 107 1.95 22.38 6.88
N GLY A 108 2.57 21.47 6.13
CA GLY A 108 2.34 20.02 6.22
C GLY A 108 0.98 19.51 5.69
N LEU A 109 0.04 20.38 5.32
CA LEU A 109 -1.32 19.97 4.92
C LEU A 109 -1.83 20.64 3.64
N PHE A 110 -1.59 21.93 3.46
CA PHE A 110 -2.25 22.68 2.41
C PHE A 110 -1.60 22.41 1.05
N PRO A 111 -2.36 21.90 0.05
CA PRO A 111 -1.80 21.60 -1.26
C PRO A 111 -1.47 22.89 -2.00
N THR A 112 -0.38 22.87 -2.75
CA THR A 112 0.05 23.97 -3.61
C THR A 112 0.31 23.51 -5.04
N ALA A 113 0.61 24.46 -5.93
CA ALA A 113 0.74 24.24 -7.37
C ALA A 113 -0.49 23.51 -7.94
N ASP A 114 -0.28 22.49 -8.79
CA ASP A 114 -1.38 21.75 -9.43
C ASP A 114 -2.33 21.07 -8.42
N GLY A 115 -1.83 20.75 -7.23
CA GLY A 115 -2.63 20.14 -6.16
C GLY A 115 -3.75 21.04 -5.66
N VAL A 116 -3.56 22.37 -5.69
CA VAL A 116 -4.62 23.30 -5.28
C VAL A 116 -5.78 23.27 -6.27
N ASN A 117 -5.49 23.13 -7.56
CA ASN A 117 -6.50 23.08 -8.62
C ASN A 117 -7.35 21.81 -8.49
N TYR A 118 -6.71 20.66 -8.27
CA TYR A 118 -7.43 19.41 -8.05
C TYR A 118 -8.28 19.44 -6.78
N TYR A 119 -7.76 20.00 -5.69
CA TYR A 119 -8.52 20.12 -4.44
C TYR A 119 -9.71 21.07 -4.56
N GLN A 120 -9.54 22.23 -5.20
CA GLN A 120 -10.61 23.20 -5.42
C GLN A 120 -11.69 22.63 -6.35
N ASP A 121 -11.31 22.00 -7.46
CA ASP A 121 -12.27 21.40 -8.38
C ASP A 121 -13.00 20.19 -7.75
N ALA A 122 -12.33 19.42 -6.90
CA ALA A 122 -12.97 18.34 -6.13
C ALA A 122 -14.09 18.87 -5.23
N ARG A 123 -13.88 20.00 -4.54
CA ARG A 123 -14.92 20.68 -3.75
C ARG A 123 -16.01 21.28 -4.63
N ARG A 124 -15.62 21.89 -5.75
CA ARG A 124 -16.56 22.50 -6.71
C ARG A 124 -17.55 21.48 -7.26
N ILE A 125 -17.13 20.25 -7.53
CA ILE A 125 -18.02 19.18 -8.00
C ILE A 125 -19.04 18.78 -6.93
N LEU A 126 -18.62 18.74 -5.65
CA LEU A 126 -19.53 18.48 -4.53
C LEU A 126 -20.61 19.57 -4.38
N GLU A 127 -20.29 20.79 -4.80
CA GLU A 127 -21.20 21.94 -4.82
C GLU A 127 -22.05 22.00 -6.12
N GLY A 128 -21.96 21.00 -7.00
CA GLY A 128 -22.71 20.94 -8.26
C GLY A 128 -22.07 21.68 -9.43
N GLY A 129 -20.82 22.14 -9.28
CA GLY A 129 -20.04 22.77 -10.33
C GLY A 129 -19.37 21.78 -11.30
N LYS A 130 -18.74 22.32 -12.35
CA LYS A 130 -17.99 21.55 -13.35
C LYS A 130 -16.48 21.57 -13.06
N PHE A 131 -15.72 20.64 -13.63
CA PHE A 131 -14.25 20.65 -13.62
C PHE A 131 -13.70 21.96 -14.20
N GLY A 132 -12.62 22.48 -13.61
CA GLY A 132 -11.78 23.50 -14.23
C GLY A 132 -10.92 22.93 -15.35
N GLU A 133 -10.20 23.81 -16.05
CA GLU A 133 -9.41 23.48 -17.25
C GLU A 133 -8.33 22.42 -16.97
N ILE A 134 -7.56 22.60 -15.89
CA ILE A 134 -6.47 21.69 -15.49
C ILE A 134 -7.03 20.32 -15.09
N SER A 135 -8.08 20.29 -14.26
CA SER A 135 -8.70 19.04 -13.82
C SER A 135 -9.41 18.28 -14.93
N SER A 136 -9.88 18.98 -15.96
CA SER A 136 -10.51 18.35 -17.13
C SER A 136 -9.54 17.44 -17.89
N GLY A 137 -8.23 17.71 -17.83
CA GLY A 137 -7.20 16.84 -18.41
C GLY A 137 -6.93 15.55 -17.61
N ARG A 138 -7.30 15.50 -16.32
CA ARG A 138 -7.11 14.35 -15.42
C ARG A 138 -8.33 14.14 -14.51
N PRO A 139 -9.53 13.90 -15.07
CA PRO A 139 -10.79 13.98 -14.32
C PRO A 139 -10.94 12.87 -13.28
N LEU A 140 -10.30 11.72 -13.51
CA LEU A 140 -10.39 10.57 -12.61
C LEU A 140 -9.88 10.89 -11.20
N PHE A 141 -8.72 11.57 -11.10
CA PHE A 141 -8.16 11.92 -9.80
C PHE A 141 -9.07 12.87 -9.04
N THR A 142 -9.50 13.95 -9.69
CA THR A 142 -10.36 14.98 -9.10
C THR A 142 -11.71 14.41 -8.68
N ALA A 143 -12.29 13.49 -9.46
CA ALA A 143 -13.54 12.81 -9.13
C ALA A 143 -13.40 11.90 -7.90
N VAL A 144 -12.33 11.10 -7.81
CA VAL A 144 -12.04 10.25 -6.64
C VAL A 144 -11.79 11.12 -5.41
N LEU A 145 -10.98 12.18 -5.55
CA LEU A 145 -10.71 13.12 -4.47
C LEU A 145 -12.00 13.79 -3.97
N GLY A 146 -12.87 14.24 -4.88
CA GLY A 146 -14.18 14.81 -4.54
C GLY A 146 -15.08 13.82 -3.82
N THR A 147 -15.13 12.56 -4.28
CA THR A 147 -15.91 11.51 -3.63
C THR A 147 -15.43 11.25 -2.20
N LEU A 148 -14.11 11.12 -2.01
CA LEU A 148 -13.53 10.93 -0.68
C LEU A 148 -13.78 12.14 0.22
N LEU A 149 -13.61 13.37 -0.28
CA LEU A 149 -13.93 14.58 0.47
C LEU A 149 -15.41 14.64 0.86
N GLY A 150 -16.33 14.20 -0.02
CA GLY A 150 -17.75 14.09 0.31
C GLY A 150 -18.00 13.12 1.46
N LEU A 151 -17.36 11.94 1.43
CA LEU A 151 -17.46 10.93 2.48
C LEU A 151 -16.82 11.36 3.81
N THR A 152 -15.75 12.15 3.76
CA THR A 152 -15.05 12.63 4.97
C THR A 152 -15.52 14.00 5.43
N HIS A 153 -16.69 14.47 4.98
CA HIS A 153 -17.24 15.79 5.32
C HIS A 153 -16.25 16.95 5.10
N GLN A 154 -15.57 16.95 3.96
CA GLN A 154 -14.52 17.89 3.53
C GLN A 154 -13.25 17.88 4.39
N ASN A 155 -13.03 16.87 5.23
CA ASN A 155 -11.78 16.71 5.96
C ASN A 155 -10.64 16.21 5.05
N LEU A 156 -9.72 17.12 4.70
CA LEU A 156 -8.57 16.81 3.83
C LEU A 156 -7.57 15.85 4.49
N GLN A 157 -7.29 15.99 5.80
CA GLN A 157 -6.35 15.10 6.50
C GLN A 157 -6.82 13.64 6.42
N VAL A 158 -8.09 13.38 6.75
CA VAL A 158 -8.67 12.03 6.69
C VAL A 158 -8.68 11.52 5.24
N THR A 159 -9.00 12.37 4.27
CA THR A 159 -8.95 12.00 2.84
C THR A 159 -7.56 11.56 2.41
N LEU A 160 -6.51 12.30 2.81
CA LEU A 160 -5.12 11.96 2.50
C LEU A 160 -4.68 10.66 3.20
N ALA A 161 -5.13 10.41 4.42
CA ALA A 161 -4.88 9.14 5.12
C ALA A 161 -5.53 7.95 4.37
N ILE A 162 -6.77 8.10 3.89
CA ILE A 162 -7.43 7.06 3.09
C ILE A 162 -6.67 6.79 1.79
N LEU A 163 -6.23 7.84 1.08
CA LEU A 163 -5.40 7.69 -0.12
C LEU A 163 -4.08 6.98 0.18
N ALA A 164 -3.45 7.29 1.32
CA ALA A 164 -2.23 6.61 1.77
C ALA A 164 -2.46 5.11 2.06
N THR A 165 -3.59 4.76 2.68
CA THR A 165 -4.01 3.37 2.88
C THR A 165 -4.22 2.65 1.54
N ILE A 166 -4.89 3.29 0.58
CA ILE A 166 -5.12 2.71 -0.76
C ILE A 166 -3.78 2.47 -1.48
N ALA A 167 -2.87 3.44 -1.43
CA ALA A 167 -1.51 3.33 -1.98
C ALA A 167 -0.75 2.16 -1.34
N THR A 168 -0.75 2.08 0.00
CA THR A 168 -0.10 1.01 0.75
C THR A 168 -0.65 -0.36 0.37
N LEU A 169 -1.97 -0.54 0.37
CA LEU A 169 -2.61 -1.81 0.02
C LEU A 169 -2.21 -2.26 -1.38
N SER A 170 -2.23 -1.34 -2.34
CA SER A 170 -1.86 -1.62 -3.73
C SER A 170 -0.39 -2.04 -3.87
N CYS A 171 0.52 -1.31 -3.21
CA CYS A 171 1.95 -1.62 -3.23
C CYS A 171 2.26 -2.93 -2.50
N PHE A 172 1.56 -3.23 -1.41
CA PHE A 172 1.67 -4.48 -0.67
C PHE A 172 1.20 -5.68 -1.50
N LEU A 173 0.09 -5.55 -2.24
CA LEU A 173 -0.37 -6.61 -3.13
C LEU A 173 0.65 -6.90 -4.23
N LEU A 174 1.20 -5.86 -4.84
CA LEU A 174 2.24 -6.01 -5.86
C LEU A 174 3.51 -6.68 -5.30
N SER A 175 4.01 -6.21 -4.15
CA SER A 175 5.22 -6.79 -3.54
C SER A 175 5.04 -8.28 -3.22
N ARG A 176 3.82 -8.67 -2.83
CA ARG A 176 3.46 -10.07 -2.55
C ARG A 176 3.39 -10.93 -3.81
N GLU A 177 2.91 -10.41 -4.94
CA GLU A 177 2.93 -11.14 -6.21
C GLU A 177 4.36 -11.32 -6.76
N VAL A 178 5.23 -10.31 -6.60
CA VAL A 178 6.65 -10.46 -6.94
C VAL A 178 7.34 -11.45 -6.00
N GLN A 179 7.06 -11.38 -4.70
CA GLN A 179 7.60 -12.34 -3.74
C GLN A 179 7.25 -13.78 -4.11
N ARG A 180 6.00 -14.01 -4.54
CA ARG A 180 5.51 -15.34 -4.89
C ARG A 180 6.30 -16.00 -6.00
N THR A 181 6.80 -15.20 -6.95
CA THR A 181 7.49 -15.67 -8.16
C THR A 181 9.02 -15.65 -8.01
N HIS A 182 9.57 -14.63 -7.34
CA HIS A 182 11.03 -14.38 -7.28
C HIS A 182 11.61 -14.44 -5.86
N GLY A 183 10.80 -14.82 -4.87
CA GLY A 183 11.21 -14.97 -3.48
C GLY A 183 11.15 -13.70 -2.64
N THR A 184 11.40 -13.84 -1.34
CA THR A 184 11.23 -12.78 -0.32
C THR A 184 12.09 -11.54 -0.58
N ALA A 185 13.34 -11.72 -0.99
CA ALA A 185 14.23 -10.59 -1.25
C ALA A 185 13.70 -9.72 -2.40
N ALA A 186 13.28 -10.33 -3.51
CA ALA A 186 12.74 -9.61 -4.67
C ALA A 186 11.47 -8.83 -4.32
N GLY A 187 10.52 -9.43 -3.58
CA GLY A 187 9.30 -8.74 -3.15
C GLY A 187 9.59 -7.52 -2.27
N LEU A 188 10.54 -7.62 -1.34
CA LEU A 188 10.91 -6.50 -0.47
C LEU A 188 11.67 -5.40 -1.20
N VAL A 189 12.54 -5.76 -2.15
CA VAL A 189 13.20 -4.78 -3.02
C VAL A 189 12.16 -4.03 -3.85
N THR A 190 11.19 -4.72 -4.44
CA THR A 190 10.08 -4.09 -5.16
C THR A 190 9.31 -3.12 -4.26
N LEU A 191 8.96 -3.54 -3.05
CA LEU A 191 8.25 -2.67 -2.10
C LEU A 191 9.07 -1.44 -1.74
N ALA A 192 10.37 -1.60 -1.43
CA ALA A 192 11.25 -0.51 -1.07
C ALA A 192 11.47 0.47 -2.22
N VAL A 193 11.64 -0.01 -3.46
CA VAL A 193 11.78 0.84 -4.65
C VAL A 193 10.51 1.65 -4.89
N ILE A 194 9.33 1.02 -4.82
CA ILE A 194 8.06 1.72 -4.97
C ILE A 194 7.84 2.72 -3.84
N TYR A 195 8.24 2.37 -2.62
CA TYR A 195 8.19 3.28 -1.47
C TYR A 195 9.06 4.53 -1.69
N LEU A 196 10.26 4.38 -2.24
CA LEU A 196 11.15 5.51 -2.53
C LEU A 196 10.53 6.53 -3.48
N PHE A 197 9.66 6.07 -4.39
CA PHE A 197 8.84 6.92 -5.22
C PHE A 197 7.66 7.52 -4.43
N TYR A 198 6.89 6.68 -3.73
CA TYR A 198 5.69 7.08 -2.98
C TYR A 198 5.97 8.15 -1.91
N ARG A 199 7.07 8.02 -1.16
CA ARG A 199 7.39 8.89 0.00
C ARG A 199 7.38 10.38 -0.32
N ARG A 200 7.67 10.76 -1.57
CA ARG A 200 7.66 12.15 -2.04
C ARG A 200 6.23 12.70 -2.20
N PHE A 201 5.29 11.83 -2.56
CA PHE A 201 3.90 12.20 -2.83
C PHE A 201 2.97 11.95 -1.64
N ALA A 202 3.46 11.28 -0.60
CA ALA A 202 2.71 11.08 0.64
C ALA A 202 2.22 12.43 1.19
N GLY A 203 0.90 12.58 1.34
CA GLY A 203 0.28 13.83 1.82
C GLY A 203 0.06 14.91 0.76
N ALA A 204 0.47 14.70 -0.49
CA ALA A 204 0.21 15.64 -1.59
C ALA A 204 -1.11 15.30 -2.29
N ALA A 205 -1.92 16.32 -2.60
CA ALA A 205 -3.14 16.19 -3.39
C ALA A 205 -2.83 16.19 -4.91
N TRP A 206 -1.89 15.34 -5.33
CA TRP A 206 -1.46 15.23 -6.73
C TRP A 206 -1.96 13.92 -7.35
N THR A 207 -2.02 13.89 -8.68
CA THR A 207 -2.53 12.73 -9.43
C THR A 207 -1.77 11.44 -9.18
N GLU A 208 -0.50 11.56 -8.81
CA GLU A 208 0.43 10.49 -8.47
C GLU A 208 -0.03 9.71 -7.25
N SER A 209 -0.73 10.35 -6.31
CA SER A 209 -1.32 9.71 -5.12
C SER A 209 -2.38 8.67 -5.48
N LEU A 210 -3.02 8.78 -6.66
CA LEU A 210 -3.94 7.78 -7.20
C LEU A 210 -3.34 6.95 -8.35
N GLY A 211 -2.51 7.57 -9.18
CA GLY A 211 -1.86 6.90 -10.31
C GLY A 211 -0.96 5.75 -9.85
N LEU A 212 -0.23 5.93 -8.75
CA LEU A 212 0.61 4.88 -8.18
C LEU A 212 -0.19 3.64 -7.73
N PRO A 213 -1.24 3.76 -6.88
CA PRO A 213 -2.03 2.58 -6.50
C PRO A 213 -2.66 1.88 -7.69
N LEU A 214 -3.25 2.62 -8.63
CA LEU A 214 -3.87 2.03 -9.82
C LEU A 214 -2.83 1.30 -10.70
N GLY A 215 -1.66 1.90 -10.90
CA GLY A 215 -0.55 1.27 -11.60
C GLY A 215 -0.02 0.03 -10.87
N ALA A 216 0.10 0.08 -9.55
CA ALA A 216 0.57 -1.05 -8.74
C ALA A 216 -0.42 -2.23 -8.78
N VAL A 217 -1.73 -1.98 -8.66
CA VAL A 217 -2.75 -3.03 -8.83
C VAL A 217 -2.72 -3.56 -10.25
N GLY A 218 -2.77 -2.70 -11.27
CA GLY A 218 -2.74 -3.11 -12.68
C GLY A 218 -1.52 -3.98 -13.00
N PHE A 219 -0.35 -3.58 -12.51
CA PHE A 219 0.88 -4.36 -12.68
C PHE A 219 0.85 -5.68 -11.89
N ALA A 220 0.31 -5.70 -10.67
CA ALA A 220 0.13 -6.94 -9.91
C ALA A 220 -0.79 -7.95 -10.64
N LEU A 221 -1.86 -7.45 -11.26
CA LEU A 221 -2.78 -8.25 -12.08
C LEU A 221 -2.08 -8.84 -13.31
N LEU A 222 -1.35 -8.00 -14.05
CA LEU A 222 -0.56 -8.43 -15.20
C LEU A 222 0.50 -9.46 -14.79
N TRP A 223 1.23 -9.20 -13.71
CA TRP A 223 2.26 -10.08 -13.17
C TRP A 223 1.70 -11.47 -12.84
N ARG A 224 0.52 -11.50 -12.22
CA ARG A 224 -0.18 -12.74 -11.92
C ARG A 224 -0.69 -13.45 -13.18
N GLY A 225 -1.18 -12.71 -14.16
CA GLY A 225 -1.65 -13.26 -15.44
C GLY A 225 -0.54 -13.87 -16.30
N VAL A 226 0.68 -13.36 -16.20
CA VAL A 226 1.84 -13.98 -16.89
C VAL A 226 2.21 -15.32 -16.26
N ASP A 227 2.13 -15.42 -14.95
CA ASP A 227 2.49 -16.65 -14.22
C ASP A 227 1.39 -17.72 -14.29
N GLN A 228 0.12 -17.33 -14.43
CA GLN A 228 -1.01 -18.24 -14.62
C GLN A 228 -1.50 -18.15 -16.07
N SER A 229 -1.02 -19.06 -16.92
CA SER A 229 -1.33 -19.16 -18.35
C SER A 229 -2.79 -19.61 -18.64
N ASP A 230 -3.77 -19.12 -17.89
CA ASP A 230 -5.18 -19.48 -18.03
C ASP A 230 -6.07 -18.23 -18.15
N ARG A 231 -6.76 -18.12 -19.28
CA ARG A 231 -7.41 -16.89 -19.79
C ARG A 231 -8.61 -16.40 -18.94
N ALA A 232 -8.98 -17.10 -17.88
CA ALA A 232 -10.23 -16.88 -17.14
C ALA A 232 -10.10 -16.08 -15.82
N TYR A 233 -8.89 -15.78 -15.34
CA TYR A 233 -8.69 -15.19 -14.00
C TYR A 233 -8.61 -13.66 -13.94
N PHE A 234 -8.84 -12.97 -15.07
CA PHE A 234 -8.79 -11.51 -15.15
C PHE A 234 -9.83 -10.80 -14.27
N CYS A 235 -10.86 -11.51 -13.77
CA CYS A 235 -12.00 -10.90 -13.06
C CYS A 235 -12.11 -11.16 -11.55
N LEU A 236 -11.27 -11.98 -10.90
CA LEU A 236 -11.51 -12.38 -9.50
C LEU A 236 -10.29 -12.24 -8.59
N VAL A 237 -9.82 -11.01 -8.43
CA VAL A 237 -8.75 -10.70 -7.46
C VAL A 237 -9.27 -10.52 -6.03
N PHE A 238 -10.58 -10.34 -5.84
CA PHE A 238 -11.17 -10.19 -4.50
C PHE A 238 -11.87 -11.44 -3.96
N SER A 239 -12.44 -12.32 -4.81
CA SER A 239 -13.39 -13.35 -4.34
C SER A 239 -12.81 -14.75 -4.14
N CYS A 240 -11.63 -15.03 -4.69
CA CYS A 240 -10.94 -16.34 -4.55
C CYS A 240 -9.55 -16.18 -3.94
N PHE A 241 -9.47 -15.51 -2.79
CA PHE A 241 -8.22 -15.33 -2.03
C PHE A 241 -8.02 -16.34 -0.87
N PRO A 242 -8.24 -17.68 -1.00
CA PRO A 242 -7.57 -18.59 -0.09
C PRO A 242 -6.13 -18.69 -0.58
N TRP A 243 -5.21 -17.97 0.08
CA TRP A 243 -3.76 -18.19 -0.01
C TRP A 243 -3.45 -19.62 0.46
N ARG A 244 -3.73 -20.62 -0.38
CA ARG A 244 -3.42 -22.02 -0.13
C ARG A 244 -1.91 -22.17 -0.30
N SER A 245 -1.23 -22.13 0.84
CA SER A 245 0.09 -22.72 1.08
C SER A 245 1.09 -22.53 -0.06
N MET A 246 1.68 -21.35 -0.13
CA MET A 246 2.85 -21.13 -0.97
C MET A 246 4.00 -21.99 -0.45
N PRO A 247 4.64 -22.83 -1.29
CA PRO A 247 6.00 -23.24 -1.01
C PRO A 247 6.86 -21.97 -1.07
N VAL A 248 7.42 -21.57 0.05
CA VAL A 248 8.63 -20.73 0.03
C VAL A 248 9.64 -21.54 -0.79
N PRO A 249 10.23 -21.01 -1.87
CA PRO A 249 11.28 -21.71 -2.57
C PRO A 249 12.46 -21.82 -1.61
N ASP A 250 12.53 -22.94 -0.90
CA ASP A 250 13.74 -23.32 -0.21
C ASP A 250 14.75 -23.68 -1.30
N ARG A 251 15.82 -22.88 -1.33
CA ARG A 251 17.04 -23.01 -2.13
C ARG A 251 16.97 -22.47 -3.55
N PHE A 252 17.84 -21.49 -3.78
CA PHE A 252 18.60 -21.35 -5.03
C PHE A 252 18.97 -22.74 -5.56
N SER A 253 18.19 -23.24 -6.51
CA SER A 253 18.62 -24.26 -7.45
C SER A 253 18.59 -23.60 -8.80
N PHE A 254 19.71 -22.97 -9.13
CA PHE A 254 20.06 -22.57 -10.48
C PHE A 254 20.05 -23.85 -11.32
N CYS A 255 18.92 -24.17 -11.95
CA CYS A 255 18.85 -25.25 -12.92
C CYS A 255 19.05 -24.61 -14.29
N LEU A 256 20.33 -24.47 -14.66
CA LEU A 256 20.74 -24.42 -16.06
C LEU A 256 20.25 -25.70 -16.74
N ARG A 257 19.25 -25.57 -17.61
CA ARG A 257 19.07 -26.40 -18.80
C ARG A 257 18.47 -25.55 -19.91
#